data_AF-A0A9D5W5J2-F1
#
_entry.id   AF-A0A9D5W5J2-F1
#
_cell.length_a   1.000
_cell.length_b   1.000
_cell.length_c   1.000
_cell.angle_alpha   90.00
_cell.angle_beta   90.00
_cell.angle_gamma   90.00
#
_symmetry.space_group_name_H-M   'P 1'
#
loop_
_entity.id
_entity.type
_entity.pdbx_description
1 polymer ?
#
loop_
_entity_poly.entity_id
_entity_poly.type
_entity_poly.pdbx_seq_one_letter_code
_entity_poly.pdbx_strand_id
1 'polypeptide(L)'
;LDQAEVDHGNPVSFLVSARDCLGMTGGWVDVGDDALRLRIAVPKSQAASVGLVSYRTFGDLFFFRLELTAGEVDETCLGEDRPPLPALSFSISPAP
;
A
#
# COMPACT_ATOMS: atom_id res chain seq x y z
N LEU A 1 1.76 24.54 -2.81
CA LEU A 1 2.16 23.44 -1.91
C LEU A 1 3.39 22.83 -2.54
N ASP A 2 4.55 22.97 -1.89
CA ASP A 2 5.75 22.26 -2.33
C ASP A 2 5.39 20.77 -2.45
N GLN A 3 5.87 20.13 -3.52
CA GLN A 3 5.63 18.72 -3.80
C GLN A 3 6.21 17.89 -2.65
N ALA A 4 5.36 17.52 -1.69
CA ALA A 4 5.77 16.67 -0.58
C ALA A 4 5.97 15.24 -1.13
N GLU A 5 7.21 14.76 -1.11
CA GLU A 5 7.50 13.35 -1.32
C GLU A 5 6.81 12.53 -0.22
N VAL A 6 6.26 11.38 -0.59
CA VAL A 6 5.66 10.41 0.34
C VAL A 6 6.43 9.12 0.21
N ASP A 7 6.84 8.52 1.33
CA ASP A 7 7.49 7.22 1.31
C ASP A 7 7.22 6.43 2.59
N HIS A 8 6.08 5.74 2.62
CA HIS A 8 5.69 4.88 3.74
C HIS A 8 6.65 3.69 3.90
N GLY A 9 7.21 3.22 2.79
CA GLY A 9 8.17 2.12 2.75
C GLY A 9 9.61 2.51 3.10
N ASN A 10 9.88 3.77 3.49
CA ASN A 10 11.20 4.17 3.93
C ASN A 10 11.54 3.48 5.28
N PRO A 11 12.50 2.54 5.33
CA PRO A 11 12.78 1.79 6.53
C PRO A 11 13.36 2.70 7.62
N VAL A 12 12.94 2.48 8.86
CA VAL A 12 13.49 3.20 10.02
C VAL A 12 14.82 2.58 10.45
N SER A 13 14.94 1.26 10.30
CA SER A 13 16.17 0.50 10.56
C SER A 13 16.13 -0.83 9.81
N PHE A 14 17.18 -1.64 9.93
CA PHE A 14 17.20 -3.00 9.36
C PHE A 14 16.06 -3.90 9.89
N LEU A 15 15.58 -3.67 11.12
CA LEU A 15 14.51 -4.47 11.74
C LEU A 15 13.11 -3.88 11.52
N VAL A 16 13.01 -2.63 11.04
CA VAL A 16 11.73 -1.92 10.88
C VAL A 16 11.61 -1.46 9.43
N SER A 17 10.91 -2.27 8.63
CA SER A 17 10.85 -2.18 7.17
C SER A 17 9.95 -1.07 6.60
N ALA A 18 9.16 -0.41 7.44
CA ALA A 18 8.32 0.71 7.08
C ALA A 18 8.18 1.69 8.24
N ARG A 19 8.06 2.99 7.96
CA ARG A 19 7.91 4.03 8.99
C ARG A 19 6.46 4.18 9.45
N ASP A 20 5.54 4.06 8.51
CA ASP A 20 4.10 4.22 8.68
C ASP A 20 3.36 3.47 7.56
N CYS A 21 2.03 3.50 7.58
CA CYS A 21 1.22 2.86 6.56
C CYS A 21 -0.04 3.68 6.24
N LEU A 22 -0.55 3.46 5.03
CA LEU A 22 -1.83 3.99 4.59
C LEU A 22 -2.96 3.15 5.20
N GLY A 23 -3.84 3.82 5.94
CA GLY A 23 -5.04 3.22 6.49
C GLY A 23 -6.00 2.76 5.40
N MET A 24 -6.15 1.45 5.24
CA MET A 24 -7.10 0.82 4.32
C MET A 24 -8.25 0.15 5.09
N THR A 25 -8.81 0.82 6.11
CA THR A 25 -9.79 0.21 7.03
C THR A 25 -11.04 -0.33 6.33
N GLY A 26 -11.47 0.32 5.24
CA GLY A 26 -12.59 -0.12 4.41
C GLY A 26 -12.30 -1.32 3.51
N GLY A 27 -11.07 -1.85 3.47
CA GLY A 27 -10.71 -2.96 2.57
C GLY A 27 -10.36 -2.51 1.15
N TRP A 28 -10.11 -1.23 0.91
CA TRP A 28 -9.76 -0.72 -0.41
C TRP A 28 -8.93 0.56 -0.33
N VAL A 29 -8.34 0.92 -1.47
CA VAL A 29 -7.69 2.22 -1.71
C VAL A 29 -8.02 2.65 -3.13
N ASP A 30 -8.28 3.95 -3.30
CA ASP A 30 -8.46 4.59 -4.59
C ASP A 30 -7.22 5.41 -4.92
N VAL A 31 -6.72 5.23 -6.14
CA VAL A 31 -5.63 6.01 -6.73
C VAL A 31 -6.15 6.60 -8.02
N GLY A 32 -6.02 7.91 -8.22
CA GLY A 32 -6.56 8.54 -9.40
C GLY A 32 -6.47 10.06 -9.37
N ASP A 33 -6.99 10.65 -10.44
CA ASP A 33 -7.16 12.08 -10.63
C ASP A 33 -8.63 12.39 -10.97
N ASP A 34 -8.89 13.59 -11.48
CA ASP A 34 -10.23 14.05 -11.87
C ASP A 34 -10.79 13.34 -13.12
N ALA A 35 -10.01 12.50 -13.80
CA ALA A 35 -10.43 11.78 -14.99
C ALA A 35 -10.60 10.28 -14.74
N LEU A 36 -9.66 9.66 -14.01
CA LEU A 36 -9.59 8.21 -13.85
C LEU A 36 -9.33 7.81 -12.40
N ARG A 37 -9.97 6.72 -11.98
CA ARG A 37 -9.76 6.06 -10.69
C ARG A 37 -9.38 4.59 -10.90
N LEU A 38 -8.30 4.17 -10.28
CA LEU A 38 -7.94 2.79 -9.99
C LEU A 38 -8.32 2.46 -8.55
N ARG A 39 -9.27 1.55 -8.35
CA ARG A 39 -9.58 0.98 -7.05
C ARG A 39 -8.86 -0.35 -6.88
N ILE A 40 -8.16 -0.52 -5.77
CA ILE A 40 -7.60 -1.80 -5.32
C ILE A 40 -8.37 -2.22 -4.08
N ALA A 41 -8.90 -3.45 -4.06
CA ALA A 41 -9.66 -3.97 -2.93
C ALA A 41 -9.10 -5.31 -2.43
N VAL A 42 -9.02 -5.41 -1.09
CA VAL A 42 -8.54 -6.56 -0.32
C VAL A 42 -9.59 -6.91 0.73
N PRO A 43 -10.18 -8.12 0.70
CA PRO A 43 -11.12 -8.56 1.72
C PRO A 43 -10.46 -8.62 3.10
N LYS A 44 -10.93 -7.77 4.02
CA LYS A 44 -10.41 -7.74 5.41
C LYS A 44 -10.69 -9.00 6.21
N SER A 45 -11.66 -9.81 5.76
CA SER A 45 -11.92 -11.15 6.29
C SER A 45 -10.81 -12.16 5.96
N GLN A 46 -9.97 -11.90 4.96
CA GLN A 46 -8.86 -12.77 4.57
C GLN A 46 -7.54 -12.28 5.15
N ALA A 47 -7.28 -10.97 5.11
CA ALA A 47 -6.08 -10.38 5.68
C ALA A 47 -6.30 -8.92 6.09
N ALA A 48 -5.66 -8.52 7.19
CA ALA A 48 -5.63 -7.14 7.66
C ALA A 48 -4.58 -6.29 6.92
N SER A 49 -4.41 -6.48 5.59
CA SER A 49 -3.35 -5.84 4.82
C SER A 49 -3.40 -4.31 4.87
N VAL A 50 -2.24 -3.66 4.96
CA VAL A 50 -2.13 -2.19 4.89
C VAL A 50 -1.39 -1.77 3.63
N GLY A 51 -1.61 -0.54 3.19
CA GLY A 51 -0.96 0.01 2.01
C GLY A 51 0.31 0.76 2.38
N LEU A 52 1.34 0.70 1.55
CA LEU A 52 2.49 1.59 1.59
C LEU A 52 2.52 2.37 0.27
N VAL A 53 2.67 3.69 0.37
CA VAL A 53 2.73 4.58 -0.79
C VAL A 53 4.13 5.16 -0.87
N SER A 54 4.71 5.07 -2.07
CA SER A 54 5.90 5.83 -2.44
C SER A 54 5.56 6.74 -3.61
N TYR A 55 5.72 8.04 -3.43
CA TYR A 55 5.51 9.08 -4.43
C TYR A 55 6.71 10.01 -4.47
N ARG A 56 7.31 10.16 -5.65
CA ARG A 56 8.44 11.07 -5.91
C ARG A 56 8.28 11.73 -7.26
N THR A 57 8.67 12.99 -7.38
CA THR A 57 8.64 13.74 -8.63
C THR A 57 10.03 13.80 -9.25
N PHE A 58 10.09 13.84 -10.59
CA PHE A 58 11.31 13.89 -11.37
C PHE A 58 11.09 14.84 -12.55
N GLY A 59 11.31 16.14 -12.32
CA GLY A 59 10.95 17.18 -13.29
C GLY A 59 9.43 17.19 -13.51
N ASP A 60 9.00 17.01 -14.76
CA ASP A 60 7.59 16.95 -15.14
C ASP A 60 6.97 15.53 -15.00
N LEU A 61 7.77 14.55 -14.55
CA LEU A 61 7.33 13.18 -14.34
C LEU A 61 7.17 12.87 -12.86
N PHE A 62 6.54 11.74 -12.56
CA PHE A 62 6.47 11.21 -11.22
C PHE A 62 6.58 9.68 -11.22
N PHE A 63 7.03 9.15 -10.10
CA PHE A 63 6.94 7.75 -9.76
C PHE A 63 5.89 7.60 -8.66
N PHE A 64 4.94 6.69 -8.86
CA PHE A 64 3.96 6.30 -7.87
C PHE A 64 3.97 4.78 -7.70
N ARG A 65 4.03 4.32 -6.46
CA ARG A 65 3.93 2.91 -6.11
C ARG A 65 2.99 2.74 -4.93
N LEU A 66 2.09 1.76 -5.05
CA LEU A 66 1.31 1.22 -3.95
C LEU A 66 1.78 -0.22 -3.71
N GLU A 67 2.22 -0.50 -2.49
CA GLU A 67 2.53 -1.83 -2.01
C GLU A 67 1.49 -2.27 -0.98
N LEU A 68 1.19 -3.56 -0.92
CA LEU A 68 0.35 -4.13 0.11
C LEU A 68 1.18 -5.07 0.96
N THR A 69 1.27 -4.76 2.25
CA THR A 69 1.87 -5.67 3.22
C THR A 69 0.76 -6.53 3.84
N ALA A 70 0.99 -7.84 3.85
CA ALA A 70 0.04 -8.83 4.35
C ALA A 70 0.42 -9.42 5.73
N GLY A 71 1.56 -9.00 6.29
CA GLY A 71 2.00 -9.46 7.61
C GLY A 71 3.35 -8.87 8.03
N GLU A 72 3.61 -8.95 9.33
CA GLU A 72 4.89 -8.64 9.96
C GLU A 72 5.72 -9.93 10.07
N VAL A 73 7.04 -9.79 10.00
CA VAL A 73 7.98 -10.90 10.25
C VAL A 73 8.95 -10.43 11.33
N ASP A 74 8.99 -11.17 12.44
CA ASP A 74 9.90 -10.97 13.56
C ASP A 74 10.55 -12.31 13.98
N GLU A 75 11.39 -12.30 15.02
CA GLU A 75 12.06 -13.50 15.53
C GLU A 75 11.08 -14.55 16.10
N THR A 76 9.81 -14.20 16.31
CA THR A 76 8.78 -15.11 16.84
C THR A 76 7.99 -15.81 15.73
N CYS A 77 8.20 -15.43 14.46
CA CYS A 77 7.55 -16.05 13.32
C CYS A 77 8.10 -17.46 13.06
N LEU A 78 7.39 -18.47 13.57
CA LEU A 78 7.60 -19.88 13.25
C LEU A 78 7.07 -20.10 11.82
N GLY A 79 7.96 -20.28 10.84
CA GLY A 79 7.68 -20.15 9.40
C GLY A 79 6.59 -21.02 8.75
N GLU A 80 5.76 -21.72 9.52
CA GLU A 80 4.66 -22.58 9.05
C GLU A 80 3.27 -21.93 9.14
N ASP A 81 3.11 -20.80 9.84
CA ASP A 81 1.79 -20.18 10.11
C ASP A 81 1.45 -18.97 9.22
N ARG A 82 2.10 -18.84 8.06
CA ARG A 82 1.83 -17.70 7.18
C ARG A 82 0.49 -17.89 6.46
N PRO A 83 -0.52 -17.02 6.68
CA PRO A 83 -1.77 -17.12 5.96
C PRO A 83 -1.52 -16.95 4.45
N PRO A 84 -2.35 -17.58 3.59
CA PRO A 84 -2.25 -17.36 2.15
C PRO A 84 -2.39 -15.87 1.84
N LEU A 85 -1.71 -15.41 0.79
CA LEU A 85 -1.88 -14.04 0.32
C LEU A 85 -3.36 -13.79 0.01
N PRO A 86 -3.91 -12.66 0.44
CA PRO A 86 -5.32 -12.38 0.23
C PRO A 86 -5.62 -12.25 -1.27
N ALA A 87 -6.84 -12.59 -1.66
CA ALA A 87 -7.32 -12.30 -2.99
C ALA A 87 -7.35 -10.79 -3.20
N LEU A 88 -6.67 -10.32 -4.25
CA LEU A 88 -6.66 -8.93 -4.66
C LEU A 88 -7.53 -8.75 -5.89
N SER A 89 -8.35 -7.71 -5.88
CA SER A 89 -9.08 -7.25 -7.06
C SER A 89 -8.72 -5.80 -7.36
N PHE A 90 -8.74 -5.46 -8.65
CA PHE A 90 -8.59 -4.09 -9.09
C PHE A 90 -9.63 -3.76 -10.16
N SER A 91 -10.03 -2.49 -10.20
CA SER A 91 -10.95 -1.97 -11.21
C SER A 91 -10.55 -0.55 -11.59
N ILE A 92 -10.69 -0.23 -12.86
CA ILE A 92 -10.46 1.12 -13.39
C ILE A 92 -11.81 1.67 -13.84
N SER A 93 -12.14 2.89 -13.40
CA SER A 93 -13.36 3.59 -13.78
C SER A 93 -13.08 5.08 -13.98
N PRO A 94 -13.94 5.81 -14.70
CA PRO A 94 -13.92 7.27 -14.64
C PRO A 94 -14.00 7.76 -13.20
N ALA A 95 -13.42 8.93 -12.93
CA ALA A 95 -13.62 9.62 -11.66
C ALA A 95 -15.11 9.99 -11.47
N PRO A 96 -15.63 9.95 -10.23
CA PRO A 96 -17.02 10.32 -9.93
C PRO A 96 -17.32 11.81 -10.14
#